data_AF-A0A4Y1ZSM9-F1
#
_entry.id   AF-A0A4Y1ZSM9-F1
#
_cell.length_a   1.000
_cell.length_b   1.000
_cell.length_c   1.000
_cell.angle_alpha   90.00
_cell.angle_beta   90.00
_cell.angle_gamma   90.00
#
_symmetry.space_group_name_H-M   'P 1'
#
loop_
_entity.id
_entity.type
_entity.pdbx_description
1 polymer ?
#
loop_
_entity_poly.entity_id
_entity_poly.type
_entity_poly.pdbx_seq_one_letter_code
_entity_poly.pdbx_strand_id
1 'polypeptide(L)' 'MEWSNDDCLQLIDIYNDHELLWNPKHPYHYSKNKKNEAWASISSALGREEKGVRQKMTSLLGSFRSQRSKGKKSIGTGK' A
#
# COMPACT_ATOMS: atom_id res chain seq x y z
N MET A 1 1.97 9.00 15.76
CA MET A 1 2.81 7.87 15.34
C MET A 1 3.68 8.35 14.19
N GLU A 2 4.94 8.67 14.48
CA GLU A 2 5.89 9.03 13.43
C GLU A 2 6.26 7.77 12.62
N TRP A 3 6.26 7.92 11.31
CA TRP A 3 6.67 6.88 10.37
C TRP A 3 7.91 7.42 9.69
N SER A 4 9.03 6.75 9.87
CA SER A 4 10.26 7.11 9.19
C SER A 4 10.15 6.76 7.71
N ASN A 5 11.02 7.36 6.89
CA ASN A 5 11.10 7.01 5.47
C ASN A 5 11.42 5.52 5.29
N ASP A 6 12.29 4.98 6.14
CA ASP A 6 12.67 3.57 6.15
C ASP A 6 11.47 2.65 6.40
N ASP A 7 10.68 2.90 7.45
CA ASP A 7 9.43 2.16 7.70
C ASP A 7 8.45 2.24 6.51
N CYS A 8 8.36 3.41 5.86
CA CYS A 8 7.49 3.56 4.70
C CYS A 8 7.99 2.73 3.50
N LEU A 9 9.31 2.74 3.25
CA LEU A 9 9.92 1.95 2.18
C LEU A 9 9.74 0.45 2.44
N GLN A 10 10.00 0.00 3.66
CA GLN A 10 9.81 -1.39 4.07
C GLN A 10 8.33 -1.80 3.95
N LEU A 11 7.39 -0.94 4.36
CA LEU A 11 5.96 -1.19 4.17
C LEU A 11 5.58 -1.35 2.69
N ILE A 12 6.13 -0.51 1.81
CA ILE A 12 5.88 -0.59 0.36
C ILE A 12 6.44 -1.88 -0.22
N ASP A 13 7.66 -2.26 0.18
CA ASP A 13 8.34 -3.47 -0.30
C ASP A 13 7.55 -4.74 0.05
N ILE A 14 7.23 -4.91 1.33
CA ILE A 14 6.48 -6.09 1.81
C ILE A 14 5.06 -6.11 1.20
N TYR A 15 4.41 -4.96 1.04
CA TYR A 15 3.10 -4.91 0.37
C TYR A 15 3.16 -5.28 -1.11
N ASN A 16 4.24 -4.88 -1.80
CA ASN A 16 4.45 -5.23 -3.19
C ASN A 16 4.64 -6.74 -3.36
N ASP A 17 5.39 -7.38 -2.46
CA ASP A 17 5.56 -8.84 -2.39
C ASP A 17 4.23 -9.59 -2.21
N HIS A 18 3.32 -9.03 -1.41
CA HIS A 18 1.98 -9.60 -1.19
C HIS A 18 1.01 -9.28 -2.34
N GLU A 19 1.22 -9.91 -3.49
CA GLU A 19 0.36 -9.73 -4.68
C GLU A 19 -1.13 -9.96 -4.40
N LEU A 20 -1.48 -10.83 -3.46
CA LEU A 20 -2.87 -11.06 -3.06
C LEU A 20 -3.61 -9.80 -2.57
N LEU A 21 -2.88 -8.77 -2.10
CA LEU A 21 -3.47 -7.53 -1.60
C LEU A 21 -3.86 -6.55 -2.73
N TRP A 22 -3.08 -6.51 -3.81
CA TRP A 22 -3.25 -5.52 -4.89
C TRP A 22 -3.60 -6.13 -6.25
N ASN A 23 -3.29 -7.41 -6.48
CA ASN A 23 -3.52 -8.10 -7.74
C ASN A 23 -4.96 -8.65 -7.80
N PRO A 24 -5.86 -8.07 -8.63
CA PRO A 24 -7.24 -8.54 -8.76
C PRO A 24 -7.33 -9.90 -9.47
N LYS A 25 -6.27 -10.33 -10.16
CA LYS A 25 -6.21 -11.63 -10.86
C LYS A 25 -5.82 -12.78 -9.92
N HIS A 26 -5.35 -12.48 -8.71
CA HIS A 26 -4.93 -13.51 -7.78
C HIS A 26 -6.16 -14.25 -7.23
N PRO A 27 -6.21 -15.60 -7.27
CA PRO A 27 -7.38 -16.37 -6.84
C PRO A 27 -7.77 -16.11 -5.39
N TYR A 28 -6.79 -15.76 -4.55
CA TYR A 28 -6.99 -15.45 -3.14
C TYR A 28 -7.24 -13.96 -2.85
N HIS A 29 -7.35 -13.10 -3.87
CA HIS A 29 -7.63 -11.67 -3.68
C HIS A 29 -9.00 -11.41 -3.02
N TYR A 30 -9.98 -12.28 -3.29
CA TYR A 30 -11.31 -12.20 -2.69
C TYR A 30 -11.39 -12.90 -1.32
N SER A 31 -10.36 -13.67 -0.95
CA SER A 31 -10.33 -14.40 0.32
C SER A 31 -9.98 -13.46 1.48
N LYS A 32 -10.98 -13.18 2.33
CA LYS A 32 -10.80 -12.37 3.55
C LYS A 32 -9.73 -12.94 4.49
N ASN A 33 -9.67 -14.27 4.65
CA ASN A 33 -8.66 -14.92 5.48
C ASN A 33 -7.24 -14.59 5.02
N LYS A 34 -6.93 -14.86 3.75
CA LYS A 34 -5.60 -14.62 3.18
C LYS A 34 -5.20 -13.15 3.21
N LYS A 35 -6.15 -12.24 2.97
CA LYS A 35 -5.92 -10.81 3.13
C LYS A 35 -5.55 -10.45 4.56
N ASN A 36 -6.26 -11.00 5.55
CA ASN A 36 -5.95 -10.74 6.95
C ASN A 36 -4.60 -11.34 7.35
N GLU A 37 -4.27 -12.55 6.89
CA GLU A 37 -2.96 -13.17 7.10
C GLU A 37 -1.83 -12.32 6.52
N ALA A 38 -1.99 -11.79 5.31
CA ALA A 38 -1.00 -10.90 4.69
C ALA A 38 -0.82 -9.60 5.49
N TRP A 39 -1.91 -8.96 5.91
CA TRP A 39 -1.81 -7.75 6.74
C TRP A 39 -1.19 -8.03 8.11
N ALA A 40 -1.51 -9.16 8.74
CA ALA A 40 -0.90 -9.59 9.98
C ALA A 40 0.60 -9.89 9.80
N SER A 41 0.99 -10.47 8.66
CA SER A 41 2.40 -10.71 8.34
C SER A 41 3.16 -9.39 8.16
N ILE A 42 2.61 -8.44 7.40
CA ILE A 42 3.20 -7.09 7.22
C ILE A 42 3.32 -6.38 8.57
N SER A 43 2.28 -6.42 9.40
CA SER A 43 2.28 -5.75 10.69
C SER A 43 3.28 -6.38 11.66
N SER A 44 3.39 -7.71 11.64
CA SER A 44 4.39 -8.43 12.43
C SER A 44 5.81 -8.14 11.96
N ALA A 45 6.05 -8.04 10.65
CA ALA A 45 7.36 -7.70 10.08
C ALA A 45 7.80 -6.28 10.44
N LEU A 46 6.86 -5.34 10.52
CA LEU A 46 7.12 -3.96 10.94
C LEU A 46 7.09 -3.78 12.47
N GLY A 47 6.65 -4.80 13.22
CA GLY A 47 6.42 -4.67 14.67
C GLY A 47 5.36 -3.63 15.03
N ARG A 48 4.37 -3.41 14.16
CA ARG A 48 3.32 -2.39 14.31
C ARG A 48 1.92 -3.00 14.32
N GLU A 49 0.92 -2.21 14.71
CA GLU A 49 -0.47 -2.64 14.67
C GLU A 49 -1.02 -2.68 13.24
N GLU A 50 -1.74 -3.74 12.87
CA GLU A 50 -2.36 -3.92 11.55
C GLU A 50 -3.20 -2.71 11.11
N LYS A 51 -3.97 -2.11 12.02
CA LYS A 51 -4.80 -0.93 11.69
C LYS A 51 -3.92 0.27 11.30
N GLY A 52 -2.85 0.53 12.05
CA GLY A 52 -1.92 1.61 11.77
C GLY A 52 -1.20 1.41 10.43
N VAL A 53 -0.78 0.18 10.16
CA VAL A 53 -0.15 -0.22 8.89
C VAL A 53 -1.08 -0.01 7.70
N ARG A 54 -2.33 -0.49 7.79
CA ARG A 54 -3.35 -0.31 6.73
C ARG A 54 -3.65 1.17 6.49
N GLN A 55 -3.78 1.96 7.55
CA GLN A 55 -4.02 3.40 7.46
C GLN A 55 -2.86 4.12 6.79
N LYS A 56 -1.62 3.81 7.19
CA LYS A 56 -0.43 4.39 6.57
C LYS A 56 -0.30 4.01 5.10
N MET A 57 -0.50 2.73 4.78
CA MET A 57 -0.46 2.27 3.39
C MET A 57 -1.52 2.98 2.54
N THR A 58 -2.73 3.16 3.07
CA THR A 58 -3.79 3.92 2.38
C THR A 58 -3.37 5.37 2.11
N SER A 59 -2.70 6.02 3.07
CA SER A 59 -2.16 7.38 2.92
C SER A 59 -1.06 7.43 1.84
N LEU A 60 -0.12 6.48 1.85
CA LEU A 60 0.94 6.35 0.84
C LEU A 60 0.36 6.15 -0.56
N LEU A 61 -0.58 5.21 -0.73
CA LEU A 61 -1.27 4.96 -1.99
C LEU A 61 -2.11 6.16 -2.44
N GLY A 62 -2.71 6.90 -1.51
CA GLY A 62 -3.44 8.14 -1.78
C GLY A 62 -2.54 9.21 -2.41
N SER A 63 -1.38 9.46 -1.78
CA SER A 63 -0.35 10.35 -2.30
C SER A 63 0.17 9.87 -3.66
N PHE A 64 0.48 8.58 -3.81
CA PHE A 64 0.95 8.00 -5.07
C PHE A 64 -0.08 8.11 -6.20
N ARG A 65 -1.37 7.83 -5.94
CA ARG A 65 -2.45 8.02 -6.93
C ARG A 65 -2.60 9.48 -7.35
N SER A 66 -2.51 10.41 -6.40
CA SER A 66 -2.59 11.84 -6.67
C SER A 66 -1.39 12.32 -7.50
N GLN A 67 -0.18 11.87 -7.18
CA GLN A 67 1.04 12.18 -7.93
C GLN A 67 1.04 11.56 -9.33
N ARG A 68 0.58 10.30 -9.48
CA ARG A 68 0.43 9.64 -10.78
C ARG A 68 -0.67 10.26 -11.64
N SER A 69 -1.72 10.79 -11.02
CA SER A 69 -2.75 11.59 -11.70
C SER A 69 -2.19 12.94 -12.18
N LYS A 70 -1.32 13.60 -11.40
CA LYS A 70 -0.60 14.81 -11.82
C LYS A 70 0.40 14.55 -12.95
N GLY A 71 1.03 13.37 -13.00
CA GLY A 71 1.86 12.95 -14.14
C GLY A 71 1.11 12.77 -15.47
N LYS A 72 -0.23 12.67 -15.44
CA LYS A 72 -1.08 12.72 -16.64
C LYS A 72 -1.68 14.12 -16.92
N LYS A 73 -1.43 15.12 -16.07
CA LYS A 73 -1.87 16.51 -16.26
C LYS A 73 -0.73 17.50 -16.47
N SER A 74 0.43 17.05 -16.96
CA SER A 74 1.47 17.95 -17.49
C SER A 74 1.81 17.68 -18.96
N ILE A 75 0.94 16.99 -19.69
CA ILE A 75 0.84 17.08 -21.14
C ILE A 75 -0.61 17.46 -21.44
N GLY A 76 -0.87 18.75 -21.38
CA GLY A 76 -2.19 19.35 -21.50
C GLY A 76 -2.02 20.85 -21.50
N THR A 77 -1.47 21.33 -22.62
CA THR A 77 -1.35 22.72 -23.04
C THR A 77 -2.57 23.55 -22.60
N GLY A 78 -2.31 24.74 -22.09
CA GLY A 78 -3.34 25.62 -21.55
C GLY A 78 -4.39 26.07 -22.57
N LYS A 79 -5.50 26.55 -22.02
CA LYS A 79 -6.24 27.72 -22.49
C LYS A 79 -7.16 28.21 -21.37
#